data_AF-A0A645FGL1-F1
#
_entry.id   AF-A0A645FGL1-F1
#
_cell.length_a   1.000
_cell.length_b   1.000
_cell.length_c   1.000
_cell.angle_alpha   90.00
_cell.angle_beta   90.00
_cell.angle_gamma   90.00
#
_symmetry.space_group_name_H-M   'P 1'
#
loop_
_entity.id
_entity.type
_entity.pdbx_description
1 polymer ?
#
loop_
_entity_poly.entity_id
_entity_poly.type
_entity_poly.pdbx_seq_one_letter_code
_entity_poly.pdbx_strand_id
1 'polypeptide(L)'
;MGKSTYSDKSYIEPLITKEDGTIEGYHNSVKCMGSYIHGIFDNPVVIDYILSPYLSQKNKTPFCLKSHREEQFDKLADHVRKHSDIDRILKMLLR
;
A
#
# COMPACT_ATOMS: atom_id res chain seq x y z
N MET A 1 -10.83 19.06 22.02
CA MET A 1 -11.28 17.71 21.61
C MET A 1 -12.11 17.86 20.35
N GLY A 2 -11.75 17.17 19.27
CA GLY A 2 -12.52 17.18 18.03
C GLY A 2 -13.83 16.39 18.20
N LYS A 3 -14.92 16.89 17.61
CA LYS A 3 -16.23 16.24 17.59
C LYS A 3 -16.41 15.64 16.19
N SER A 4 -16.56 14.32 16.11
CA SER A 4 -16.86 13.66 14.83
C SER A 4 -18.35 13.78 14.53
N THR A 5 -18.69 14.19 13.32
CA THR A 5 -20.07 14.21 12.80
C THR A 5 -20.15 13.29 11.59
N TYR A 6 -21.25 12.57 11.45
CA TYR A 6 -21.49 11.76 10.25
C TYR A 6 -21.53 12.67 9.02
N SER A 7 -20.72 12.36 8.01
CA SER A 7 -20.89 12.95 6.68
C SER A 7 -22.19 12.43 6.07
N ASP A 8 -22.80 13.23 5.20
CA ASP A 8 -24.01 12.86 4.49
C ASP A 8 -23.80 11.53 3.75
N LYS A 9 -24.66 10.53 4.01
CA LYS A 9 -24.53 9.16 3.47
C LYS A 9 -24.82 9.06 1.96
N SER A 10 -25.17 10.18 1.33
CA SER A 10 -25.66 10.28 -0.04
C SER A 10 -24.60 10.01 -1.12
N TYR A 11 -23.31 9.98 -0.76
CA TYR A 11 -22.20 9.70 -1.67
C TYR A 11 -21.30 8.62 -1.07
N ILE A 12 -21.76 7.36 -1.09
CA ILE A 12 -20.94 6.21 -0.70
C ILE A 12 -21.04 5.18 -1.81
N GLU A 13 -19.93 4.93 -2.48
CA GLU A 13 -19.85 3.98 -3.59
C GLU A 13 -18.89 2.82 -3.27
N PRO A 14 -19.13 1.62 -3.81
CA PRO A 14 -18.22 0.48 -3.65
C PRO A 14 -16.82 0.85 -4.13
N LEU A 15 -15.79 0.47 -3.37
CA LEU A 15 -14.41 0.71 -3.78
C LEU A 15 -13.89 -0.41 -4.69
N ILE A 16 -14.20 -1.67 -4.36
CA ILE A 16 -13.77 -2.85 -5.10
C ILE A 16 -14.98 -3.73 -5.42
N THR A 17 -15.03 -4.24 -6.65
CA THR A 17 -15.90 -5.34 -7.06
C THR A 17 -15.01 -6.52 -7.42
N LYS A 18 -15.19 -7.65 -6.74
CA LYS A 18 -14.42 -8.87 -6.98
C LYS A 18 -14.99 -9.64 -8.17
N GLU A 19 -14.26 -10.65 -8.64
CA GLU A 19 -14.65 -11.49 -9.79
C GLU A 19 -15.97 -12.25 -9.54
N ASP A 20 -16.27 -12.58 -8.28
CA ASP A 20 -17.52 -13.22 -7.86
C ASP A 20 -18.70 -12.23 -7.74
N GLY A 21 -18.49 -10.96 -8.09
CA GLY A 21 -19.49 -9.89 -7.98
C GLY A 21 -19.69 -9.35 -6.57
N THR A 22 -18.93 -9.84 -5.57
CA THR A 22 -18.99 -9.28 -4.22
C THR A 22 -18.30 -7.92 -4.16
N ILE A 23 -18.91 -7.00 -3.43
CA ILE A 23 -18.34 -5.67 -3.19
C ILE A 23 -17.51 -5.67 -1.90
N GLU A 24 -16.42 -4.92 -1.90
CA GLU A 24 -15.53 -4.78 -0.75
C GLU A 24 -15.01 -3.35 -0.66
N GLY A 25 -15.04 -2.82 0.56
CA GLY A 25 -14.68 -1.43 0.81
C GLY A 25 -15.66 -0.42 0.22
N TYR A 26 -15.54 0.81 0.68
CA TYR A 26 -16.35 1.93 0.24
C TYR A 26 -15.51 3.18 0.15
N HIS A 27 -15.92 4.10 -0.72
CA HIS A 27 -15.36 5.44 -0.78
C HIS A 27 -16.47 6.49 -0.82
N ASN A 28 -16.20 7.61 -0.15
CA ASN A 28 -17.05 8.81 -0.16
C ASN A 28 -16.40 9.93 -0.99
N SER A 29 -15.06 9.93 -1.08
CA SER A 29 -14.32 10.84 -1.95
C SER A 29 -12.92 10.29 -2.23
N VAL A 30 -12.17 10.94 -3.13
CA VAL A 30 -10.74 10.67 -3.39
C VAL A 30 -9.88 10.73 -2.11
N LYS A 31 -10.36 11.42 -1.05
CA LYS A 31 -9.64 11.55 0.23
C LYS A 31 -10.19 10.65 1.34
N CYS A 32 -11.30 9.96 1.12
CA CYS A 32 -11.96 9.14 2.12
C CYS A 32 -12.45 7.84 1.48
N MET A 33 -11.60 6.81 1.61
CA MET A 33 -11.81 5.47 1.10
C MET A 33 -11.29 4.47 2.12
N GLY A 34 -11.97 3.33 2.26
CA GLY A 34 -11.61 2.27 3.19
C GLY A 34 -11.89 0.90 2.62
N SER A 35 -10.92 0.00 2.74
CA SER A 35 -11.00 -1.41 2.33
C SER A 35 -10.10 -2.25 3.24
N TYR A 36 -10.49 -3.50 3.42
CA TYR A 36 -9.73 -4.54 4.12
C TYR A 36 -8.81 -5.34 3.18
N ILE A 37 -8.77 -5.03 1.87
CA ILE A 37 -7.79 -5.62 0.96
C ILE A 37 -6.39 -5.14 1.34
N HIS A 38 -5.57 -6.09 1.76
CA HIS A 38 -4.14 -5.89 1.92
C HIS A 38 -3.46 -5.79 0.54
N GLY A 39 -2.40 -4.99 0.46
CA GLY A 39 -1.65 -4.79 -0.80
C GLY A 39 -2.34 -3.88 -1.81
N ILE A 40 -3.43 -3.20 -1.46
CA ILE A 40 -4.10 -2.25 -2.37
C ILE A 40 -3.16 -1.12 -2.84
N PHE A 41 -2.19 -0.73 -2.01
CA PHE A 41 -1.17 0.26 -2.35
C PHE A 41 0.00 -0.30 -3.16
N ASP A 42 0.05 -1.61 -3.42
CA ASP A 42 1.06 -2.15 -4.34
C ASP A 42 0.64 -1.99 -5.81
N ASN A 43 -0.61 -1.57 -6.07
CA ASN A 43 -1.11 -1.26 -7.38
C ASN A 43 -0.74 0.19 -7.76
N PRO A 44 0.11 0.41 -8.79
CA PRO A 44 0.54 1.75 -9.18
C PRO A 44 -0.61 2.65 -9.62
N VAL A 45 -1.70 2.08 -10.16
CA VAL A 45 -2.90 2.84 -10.56
C VAL A 45 -3.60 3.45 -9.35
N VAL A 46 -3.68 2.70 -8.25
CA VAL A 46 -4.28 3.18 -6.99
C VAL A 46 -3.43 4.28 -6.38
N ILE A 47 -2.10 4.10 -6.36
CA ILE A 47 -1.17 5.13 -5.89
C ILE A 47 -1.32 6.40 -6.74
N ASP A 48 -1.28 6.28 -8.06
CA ASP A 48 -1.41 7.43 -8.97
C ASP A 48 -2.76 8.13 -8.77
N TYR A 49 -3.85 7.39 -8.57
CA TYR A 49 -5.17 7.95 -8.30
C TYR A 49 -5.19 8.77 -7.01
N ILE A 50 -4.66 8.23 -5.91
CA ILE A 50 -4.60 8.91 -4.61
C ILE A 50 -3.67 10.13 -4.63
N LEU A 51 -2.56 10.04 -5.36
CA LEU A 51 -1.56 11.11 -5.45
C LEU A 51 -1.91 12.18 -6.48
N SER A 52 -2.78 11.88 -7.46
CA SER A 52 -3.16 12.81 -8.53
C SER A 52 -3.53 14.23 -8.09
N PRO A 53 -4.30 14.49 -7.01
CA PRO A 53 -4.61 15.85 -6.57
C PRO A 53 -3.43 16.59 -5.90
N TYR A 54 -2.35 15.89 -5.54
CA TYR A 54 -1.19 16.45 -4.84
C TYR A 54 0.04 16.61 -5.74
N LEU A 55 0.06 15.92 -6.89
CA LEU A 55 1.10 16.09 -7.89
C LEU A 55 0.85 17.38 -8.67
N SER A 56 1.47 18.47 -8.21
CA SER A 56 1.68 19.65 -9.06
C SER A 56 2.53 19.24 -10.27
N GLN A 57 2.41 19.94 -11.41
CA GLN A 57 3.00 19.63 -12.74
C GLN A 57 4.54 19.44 -12.81
N LYS A 58 5.22 19.09 -11.72
CA LYS A 58 6.65 18.79 -11.69
C LYS A 58 6.86 17.32 -12.02
N ASN A 59 7.42 17.12 -13.22
CA ASN A 59 8.22 15.99 -13.67
C ASN A 59 7.90 14.68 -12.95
N LYS A 60 6.99 13.89 -13.53
CA LYS A 60 6.92 12.44 -13.27
C LYS A 60 8.26 11.83 -13.68
N THR A 61 9.25 11.84 -12.79
CA THR A 61 10.37 10.91 -12.91
C THR A 61 9.76 9.51 -12.87
N PRO A 62 10.08 8.62 -13.82
CA PRO A 62 9.56 7.27 -13.80
C PRO A 62 10.02 6.57 -12.52
N PHE A 63 9.13 6.49 -11.53
CA PHE A 63 9.37 5.81 -10.27
C PHE A 63 8.87 4.37 -10.40
N CYS A 64 9.81 3.42 -10.50
CA CYS A 64 9.48 2.00 -10.50
C CYS A 64 9.35 1.51 -9.05
N LEU A 65 8.11 1.44 -8.54
CA LEU A 65 7.83 0.95 -7.19
C LEU A 65 8.42 -0.45 -6.95
N LYS A 66 8.40 -1.31 -7.97
CA LYS A 66 8.96 -2.67 -7.91
C LYS A 66 10.47 -2.63 -7.64
N SER A 67 11.22 -1.89 -8.46
CA SER A 67 12.69 -1.78 -8.31
C SER A 67 13.07 -1.14 -6.99
N HIS A 68 12.32 -0.13 -6.53
CA HIS A 68 12.55 0.48 -5.23
C HIS A 68 12.32 -0.53 -4.09
N ARG A 69 11.25 -1.33 -4.16
CA ARG A 69 10.94 -2.36 -3.17
C ARG A 69 12.05 -3.41 -3.10
N GLU A 70 12.52 -3.90 -4.24
CA GLU A 70 13.62 -4.87 -4.33
C GLU A 70 14.92 -4.30 -3.69
N GLU A 71 15.27 -3.06 -4.00
CA GLU A 71 16.44 -2.39 -3.42
C GLU A 71 16.35 -2.28 -1.87
N GLN A 72 15.16 -2.02 -1.32
CA GLN A 72 14.98 -1.96 0.13
C GLN A 72 15.08 -3.35 0.77
N PHE A 73 14.61 -4.40 0.09
CA PHE A 73 14.80 -5.78 0.57
C PHE A 73 16.27 -6.18 0.60
N ASP A 74 17.04 -5.80 -0.42
CA ASP A 74 18.49 -6.07 -0.45
C ASP A 74 19.20 -5.36 0.71
N LYS A 75 18.89 -4.07 0.94
CA LYS A 75 19.43 -3.31 2.09
C LYS A 75 19.08 -3.96 3.43
N LEU A 76 17.85 -4.42 3.58
CA LEU A 76 17.41 -5.10 4.80
C LEU A 76 18.15 -6.44 4.97
N ALA A 77 18.26 -7.24 3.92
CA ALA A 77 18.97 -8.51 3.95
C ALA A 77 20.45 -8.32 4.32
N ASP A 78 21.10 -7.31 3.76
CA ASP A 78 22.49 -6.98 4.08
C ASP A 78 22.66 -6.52 5.53
N HIS A 79 21.73 -5.71 6.03
CA HIS A 79 21.72 -5.32 7.44
C HIS A 79 21.58 -6.54 8.36
N VAL A 80 20.65 -7.45 8.04
CA VAL A 80 20.44 -8.68 8.81
C VAL A 80 21.69 -9.56 8.77
N ARG A 81 22.29 -9.80 7.60
CA ARG A 81 23.53 -10.59 7.45
C ARG A 81 24.70 -10.00 8.23
N LYS A 82 24.80 -8.66 8.28
CA LYS A 82 25.87 -7.96 9.00
C LYS A 82 25.75 -8.08 10.52
N HIS A 83 24.51 -8.12 11.03
CA HIS A 83 24.25 -8.04 12.48
C HIS A 83 23.73 -9.34 13.10
N SER A 84 23.47 -10.37 12.29
CA SER A 84 22.95 -11.66 12.75
C SER A 84 23.83 -12.81 12.25
N ASP A 85 24.02 -13.82 13.10
CA ASP A 85 24.67 -15.08 12.72
C ASP A 85 23.67 -15.95 11.94
N ILE A 86 23.49 -15.62 10.67
CA ILE A 86 22.54 -16.30 9.77
C ILE A 86 22.87 -17.79 9.66
N ASP A 87 24.16 -18.16 9.63
CA ASP A 87 24.58 -19.56 9.55
C ASP A 87 24.11 -20.37 10.76
N ARG A 88 24.20 -19.80 11.96
CA ARG A 88 23.68 -20.44 13.18
C ARG A 88 22.16 -20.53 13.19
N ILE A 89 21.46 -19.50 12.74
CA ILE A 89 19.99 -19.50 12.63
C ILE A 89 19.53 -20.58 11.65
N LEU A 90 20.16 -20.66 10.48
CA LEU A 90 19.84 -21.68 9.47
C LEU A 90 20.10 -23.10 9.98
N LYS A 91 21.21 -23.33 10.71
CA LYS A 91 21.48 -24.61 11.37
C LYS A 91 20.43 -25.00 12.41
N MET A 92 19.76 -24.04 13.05
CA MET A 92 18.67 -24.32 13.99
C MET A 92 17.35 -24.63 13.29
N LEU A 93 17.04 -23.96 12.18
CA LEU A 93 15.78 -24.12 11.43
C LEU A 93 15.76 -25.38 10.56
N LEU A 94 16.91 -25.83 10.07
CA LEU A 94 17.04 -26.97 9.15
C LEU A 94 17.38 -28.29 9.86
N ARG A 95 17.20 -28.35 11.18
CA ARG A 95 17.43 -29.53 12.02
C ARG A 95 16.11 -30.18 12.41
#